data_AF-I8RME8-F1
#
_entry.id   AF-I8RME8-F1
#
_cell.length_a   1.000
_cell.length_b   1.000
_cell.length_c   1.000
_cell.angle_alpha   90.00
_cell.angle_beta   90.00
_cell.angle_gamma   90.00
#
_symmetry.space_group_name_H-M   'P 1'
#
loop_
_entity.id
_entity.type
_entity.pdbx_description
1 polymer ?
#
loop_
_entity_poly.entity_id
_entity_poly.type
_entity_poly.pdbx_seq_one_letter_code
_entity_poly.pdbx_strand_id
1 'polypeptide(L)' 'MTKYREILRLTSLGFSQRNIMQSCGVAQKTVVKIQRRAKELGITWPLDESMTDKSLENLMFPKE' A
#
# COMPACT_ATOMS: atom_id res chain seq x y z
N MET A 1 4.34 3.80 -11.62
CA MET A 1 3.71 2.71 -10.84
C MET A 1 3.68 3.12 -9.39
N THR A 2 2.54 2.92 -8.71
CA THR A 2 2.42 3.16 -7.27
C THR A 2 3.20 2.08 -6.51
N LYS A 3 4.04 2.47 -5.55
CA LYS A 3 4.83 1.54 -4.72
C LYS A 3 3.97 1.00 -3.57
N TYR A 4 3.02 0.12 -3.87
CA TYR A 4 2.10 -0.45 -2.88
C TYR A 4 2.85 -1.17 -1.75
N ARG A 5 3.88 -1.96 -2.08
CA ARG A 5 4.70 -2.68 -1.09
C ARG A 5 5.34 -1.71 -0.09
N GLU A 6 5.89 -0.61 -0.60
CA GLU A 6 6.57 0.38 0.23
C GLU A 6 5.57 1.12 1.14
N ILE A 7 4.39 1.46 0.63
CA ILE A 7 3.31 2.08 1.42
C ILE A 7 2.89 1.16 2.57
N LEU A 8 2.71 -0.14 2.30
CA LEU A 8 2.33 -1.13 3.31
C LEU A 8 3.44 -1.36 4.33
N ARG A 9 4.69 -1.44 3.87
CA ARG A 9 5.87 -1.54 4.72
C ARG A 9 5.96 -0.37 5.68
N LEU A 10 5.93 0.86 5.16
CA LEU A 10 6.02 2.07 5.99
C LEU A 10 4.81 2.22 6.93
N THR A 11 3.62 1.81 6.48
CA THR A 11 2.44 1.76 7.36
C THR A 11 2.64 0.80 8.52
N SER A 12 3.15 -0.40 8.27
CA SER A 12 3.41 -1.40 9.32
C SER A 12 4.54 -1.00 10.26
N LEU A 13 5.48 -0.17 9.79
CA LEU A 13 6.54 0.42 10.61
C LEU A 13 6.06 1.62 11.44
N GLY A 14 4.79 2.03 11.31
CA GLY A 14 4.21 3.13 12.09
C GLY A 14 4.54 4.54 11.57
N PHE A 15 4.97 4.68 10.32
CA PHE A 15 5.23 6.00 9.75
C PHE A 15 3.93 6.80 9.53
N SER A 16 4.04 8.13 9.66
CA SER A 16 2.93 9.03 9.36
C SER A 16 2.60 9.02 7.86
N GLN A 17 1.33 9.30 7.52
CA GLN A 17 0.91 9.39 6.12
C GLN A 17 1.73 10.43 5.33
N ARG A 18 2.15 11.54 5.95
CA ARG A 18 3.01 12.55 5.32
C ARG A 18 4.38 11.98 4.94
N ASN A 19 5.00 11.20 5.82
CA ASN A 19 6.30 10.58 5.53
C ASN A 19 6.16 9.56 4.40
N ILE A 20 5.08 8.77 4.40
CA ILE A 20 4.79 7.81 3.34
C ILE A 20 4.59 8.53 1.99
N MET A 21 3.85 9.63 1.97
CA MET A 21 3.66 10.43 0.76
C MET A 21 4.99 10.94 0.21
N GLN A 22 5.86 11.50 1.06
CA GLN A 22 7.16 12.00 0.63
C GLN A 22 8.08 10.87 0.14
N SER A 23 8.08 9.73 0.84
CA SER A 23 8.92 8.58 0.48
C SER A 23 8.46 7.87 -0.80
N CYS A 24 7.14 7.75 -0.99
CA CYS A 24 6.55 7.04 -2.13
C CYS A 24 6.19 7.96 -3.31
N GLY A 25 6.21 9.29 -3.13
CA GLY A 25 5.84 10.26 -4.16
C GLY A 25 4.36 10.21 -4.55
N VAL A 26 3.48 9.87 -3.61
CA VAL A 26 2.03 9.68 -3.85
C VAL A 26 1.18 10.69 -3.09
N ALA A 27 -0.03 10.95 -3.59
CA ALA A 27 -0.99 11.79 -2.89
C ALA A 27 -1.52 11.10 -1.60
N GLN A 28 -1.87 11.90 -0.59
CA GLN A 28 -2.42 11.40 0.67
C GLN A 28 -3.63 10.48 0.46
N LYS A 29 -4.53 10.86 -0.45
CA LYS A 29 -5.71 10.07 -0.82
C LYS A 29 -5.35 8.64 -1.22
N THR A 30 -4.23 8.46 -1.91
CA THR A 30 -3.76 7.15 -2.38
C THR A 30 -3.27 6.33 -1.20
N VAL A 31 -2.48 6.93 -0.29
CA VAL A 31 -2.03 6.26 0.94
C VAL A 31 -3.22 5.78 1.76
N VAL A 32 -4.18 6.66 2.03
CA VAL A 32 -5.39 6.32 2.81
C VAL A 32 -6.20 5.22 2.13
N LYS A 33 -6.39 5.30 0.81
CA LYS A 33 -7.13 4.29 0.04
C LYS A 33 -6.48 2.91 0.14
N ILE A 34 -5.15 2.85 0.03
CA ILE A 34 -4.36 1.61 0.14
C ILE A 34 -4.40 1.06 1.56
N GLN A 35 -4.15 1.89 2.57
CA GLN A 35 -4.21 1.47 3.97
C GLN A 35 -5.57 0.88 4.34
N ARG A 36 -6.64 1.53 3.89
CA ARG A 36 -8.01 1.05 4.08
C ARG A 36 -8.25 -0.29 3.38
N ARG A 37 -7.89 -0.41 2.10
CA ARG A 37 -8.06 -1.69 1.38
C ARG A 37 -7.22 -2.82 1.97
N ALA A 38 -5.99 -2.53 2.35
CA ALA A 38 -5.12 -3.51 3.01
C ALA A 38 -5.75 -4.01 4.30
N LYS A 39 -6.28 -3.11 5.14
CA LYS A 39 -7.00 -3.48 6.36
C LYS A 39 -8.26 -4.31 6.08
N GLU A 40 -9.05 -3.93 5.08
CA GLU A 40 -10.26 -4.67 4.69
C GLU A 40 -9.95 -6.08 4.14
N LEU A 41 -8.81 -6.24 3.46
CA LEU A 41 -8.35 -7.52 2.92
C LEU A 41 -7.47 -8.32 3.90
N GLY A 42 -7.20 -7.80 5.10
CA GLY A 42 -6.29 -8.44 6.06
C GLY A 42 -4.83 -8.50 5.59
N ILE A 43 -4.44 -7.65 4.65
CA ILE A 43 -3.09 -7.59 4.10
C ILE A 43 -2.21 -6.80 5.07
N THR A 44 -1.22 -7.49 5.63
CA THR A 44 -0.22 -6.91 6.52
C THR A 44 1.18 -7.15 5.98
N TRP A 45 2.10 -6.24 6.29
CA TRP A 45 3.52 -6.48 6.10
C TRP A 45 4.03 -7.43 7.21
N PRO A 46 5.02 -8.32 6.96
CA PRO A 46 5.72 -8.57 5.69
C PRO A 46 4.86 -9.31 4.66
N LEU A 47 4.95 -8.88 3.41
CA LEU A 47 4.30 -9.53 2.27
C LEU A 47 5.27 -10.55 1.66
N ASP A 48 4.70 -11.64 1.15
CA ASP A 48 5.46 -12.64 0.38
C ASP A 48 6.15 -12.02 -0.84
N GLU A 49 7.27 -12.57 -1.28
CA GLU A 49 8.02 -12.06 -2.43
C GLU A 49 7.22 -12.14 -3.74
N SER A 50 6.23 -13.05 -3.81
CA SER A 50 5.28 -13.16 -4.92
C SER A 50 4.27 -11.99 -4.98
N MET A 51 4.08 -11.24 -3.89
CA MET A 51 3.21 -10.06 -3.84
C MET A 51 3.90 -8.83 -4.44
N THR A 52 3.88 -8.77 -5.77
CA THR A 52 4.34 -7.59 -6.53
C THR A 52 3.36 -6.43 -6.42
N ASP A 53 3.82 -5.20 -6.70
CA ASP A 53 2.95 -4.01 -6.73
C ASP A 53 1.76 -4.18 -7.70
N LYS A 54 1.95 -4.92 -8.79
CA LYS A 54 0.91 -5.19 -9.79
C LYS A 54 -0.13 -6.20 -9.27
N SER A 55 0.32 -7.21 -8.54
CA SER A 55 -0.56 -8.17 -7.87
C SER A 55 -1.39 -7.48 -6.78
N LEU A 56 -0.77 -6.62 -5.97
CA LEU A 56 -1.46 -5.83 -4.95
C LEU A 56 -2.48 -4.85 -5.56
N GLU A 57 -2.13 -4.21 -6.67
CA GLU A 57 -3.06 -3.36 -7.40
C GLU A 57 -4.31 -4.12 -7.84
N ASN A 58 -4.14 -5.29 -8.48
CA ASN A 58 -5.25 -6.12 -8.93
C ASN A 58 -6.07 -6.68 -7.76
N LEU A 59 -5.43 -7.02 -6.64
CA LEU A 59 -6.09 -7.55 -5.45
C LEU A 59 -6.90 -6.46 -4.71
N MET A 60 -6.35 -5.25 -4.58
CA MET A 60 -6.99 -4.13 -3.89
C MET A 60 -8.02 -3.40 -4.75
N PHE A 61 -7.77 -3.34 -6.06
CA PHE A 61 -8.58 -2.64 -7.05
C PHE A 61 -8.75 -3.51 -8.30
N PRO A 62 -9.52 -4.62 -8.20
CA PRO A 62 -9.90 -5.36 -9.39
C PRO A 62 -10.65 -4.41 -10.33
N LYS A 63 -10.13 -4.25 -11.55
CA LYS A 63 -10.89 -3.60 -12.62
C LYS A 63 -11.91 -4.61 -13.10
N GLU A 64 -13.19 -4.34 -12.88
CA GLU A 64 -14.28 -4.97 -13.64
C GLU A 64 -14.12 -4.71 -15.14
#